data_AF-A0A6P4AD52-F1
#
_entry.id   AF-A0A6P4AD52-F1
#
_cell.length_a   1.000
_cell.length_b   1.000
_cell.length_c   1.000
_cell.angle_alpha   90.00
_cell.angle_beta   90.00
_cell.angle_gamma   90.00
#
_symmetry.space_group_name_H-M   'P 1'
#
loop_
_entity.id
_entity.type
_entity.pdbx_description
1 polymer ?
#
loop_
_entity_poly.entity_id
_entity_poly.type
_entity_poly.pdbx_seq_one_letter_code
_entity_poly.pdbx_strand_id
1 'polypeptide(L)'
;MFMDMVGTPNIAGLEMLMNMFGSLGAGCLTVPSNPDVPPEELYATQLSQLQEMGFFDTQENIRALRATSGNVHAAVERLLGNPGQ
;
A
#
# COMPACT_ATOMS: atom_id res chain seq x y z
N MET A 1 55.22 -11.44 14.31
CA MET A 1 55.28 -9.97 14.17
C MET A 1 54.32 -9.61 13.05
N PHE A 2 53.00 -9.75 13.25
CA PHE A 2 52.07 -8.75 13.86
C PHE A 2 52.19 -7.40 13.12
N MET A 3 51.18 -6.78 12.48
CA MET A 3 49.72 -6.88 12.59
C MET A 3 49.08 -6.10 11.42
N ASP A 4 47.87 -6.51 11.00
CA ASP A 4 46.96 -5.80 10.09
C ASP A 4 46.32 -4.59 10.80
N MET A 5 46.15 -3.44 10.13
CA MET A 5 45.20 -2.41 10.59
C MET A 5 44.61 -1.56 9.45
N VAL A 6 43.36 -1.88 9.16
CA VAL A 6 42.31 -1.13 8.45
C VAL A 6 42.12 0.30 8.97
N GLY A 7 41.78 1.24 8.08
CA GLY A 7 41.38 2.62 8.45
C GLY A 7 40.79 3.49 7.34
N THR A 8 39.93 2.92 6.49
CA THR A 8 38.80 3.57 5.77
C THR A 8 38.99 4.91 5.04
N PRO A 9 39.05 4.91 3.69
CA PRO A 9 38.48 5.99 2.92
C PRO A 9 36.98 5.72 2.69
N ASN A 10 36.18 6.78 2.80
CA ASN A 10 34.85 6.86 2.19
C ASN A 10 33.65 6.28 2.96
N ILE A 11 33.60 6.48 4.29
CA ILE A 11 32.32 6.43 5.00
C ILE A 11 31.42 7.62 4.55
N ALA A 12 31.97 8.78 4.18
CA ALA A 12 31.16 9.94 3.78
C ALA A 12 30.29 9.74 2.52
N GLY A 13 30.79 9.04 1.49
CA GLY A 13 30.00 8.73 0.28
C GLY A 13 29.00 7.60 0.51
N LEU A 14 29.35 6.63 1.37
CA LEU A 14 28.43 5.59 1.84
C LEU A 14 27.35 6.15 2.77
N GLU A 15 27.63 7.20 3.55
CA GLU A 15 26.65 7.94 4.35
C GLU A 15 25.69 8.73 3.45
N MET A 16 26.15 9.38 2.37
CA MET A 16 25.24 10.06 1.44
C MET A 16 24.36 9.05 0.67
N LEU A 17 24.92 7.90 0.29
CA LEU A 17 24.19 6.80 -0.33
C LEU A 17 23.21 6.14 0.66
N MET A 18 23.60 5.91 1.93
CA MET A 18 22.73 5.39 2.99
C MET A 18 21.70 6.42 3.46
N ASN A 19 21.98 7.71 3.40
CA ASN A 19 21.02 8.78 3.72
C ASN A 19 20.03 8.97 2.56
N MET A 20 20.42 8.70 1.32
CA MET A 20 19.52 8.67 0.16
C MET A 20 18.70 7.37 0.09
N PHE A 21 19.30 6.22 0.39
CA PHE A 21 18.61 4.92 0.48
C PHE A 21 17.72 4.82 1.72
N GLY A 22 18.13 5.44 2.83
CA GLY A 22 17.31 5.66 4.02
C GLY A 22 16.21 6.70 3.78
N SER A 23 16.36 7.62 2.82
CA SER A 23 15.32 8.59 2.46
C SER A 23 14.34 8.06 1.38
N LEU A 24 14.78 7.14 0.52
CA LEU A 24 13.90 6.44 -0.44
C LEU A 24 13.33 5.10 0.06
N GLY A 25 13.87 4.55 1.16
CA GLY A 25 13.32 3.41 1.90
C GLY A 25 12.64 3.81 3.22
N ALA A 26 12.89 5.02 3.71
CA ALA A 26 12.15 5.66 4.80
C ALA A 26 11.62 7.05 4.38
N GLY A 27 11.05 7.12 3.18
CA GLY A 27 9.92 8.00 2.87
C GLY A 27 8.66 7.66 3.70
N CYS A 28 8.84 7.08 4.89
CA CYS A 28 7.83 6.59 5.82
C CYS A 28 7.94 7.28 7.20
N LEU A 29 8.76 8.34 7.37
CA LEU A 29 8.89 8.97 8.70
C LEU A 29 8.81 10.50 8.76
N THR A 30 8.52 11.21 7.66
CA THR A 30 8.21 12.66 7.73
C THR A 30 7.15 13.10 6.72
N VAL A 31 5.92 12.60 6.82
CA VAL A 31 4.72 13.30 6.33
C VAL A 31 3.64 13.16 7.40
N PRO A 32 3.00 14.26 7.85
CA PRO A 32 1.84 14.16 8.72
C PRO A 32 0.76 13.43 7.94
N SER A 33 0.27 12.31 8.47
CA SER A 33 -1.07 11.79 8.20
C SER A 33 -1.66 12.12 6.82
N ASN A 34 -1.26 11.40 5.78
CA ASN A 34 -2.16 11.21 4.65
C ASN A 34 -2.60 9.75 4.63
N PRO A 35 -3.57 9.35 5.48
CA PRO A 35 -4.32 8.11 5.32
C PRO A 35 -5.30 8.21 4.13
N ASP A 36 -4.89 8.90 3.06
CA ASP A 36 -5.74 9.28 1.94
C ASP A 36 -5.30 8.54 0.67
N VAL A 37 -4.74 7.34 0.81
CA VAL A 37 -4.78 6.42 -0.33
C VAL A 37 -6.25 6.08 -0.48
N PRO A 38 -6.91 6.55 -1.54
CA PRO A 38 -8.34 6.35 -1.66
C PRO A 38 -8.61 4.84 -1.78
N PRO A 39 -9.69 4.34 -1.16
CA PRO A 39 -9.97 2.92 -1.16
C PRO A 39 -10.13 2.32 -2.56
N GLU A 40 -10.43 3.15 -3.56
CA GLU A 40 -10.41 2.81 -4.99
C GLU A 40 -9.03 2.39 -5.49
N GLU A 41 -7.95 3.02 -5.03
CA GLU A 41 -6.58 2.60 -5.36
C GLU A 41 -6.17 1.35 -4.55
N LEU A 42 -6.57 1.26 -3.27
CA LEU A 42 -6.30 0.08 -2.45
C LEU A 42 -7.03 -1.17 -2.96
N TYR A 43 -8.22 -0.98 -3.54
CA TYR A 43 -9.08 -2.06 -4.00
C TYR A 43 -9.19 -2.16 -5.52
N ALA A 44 -8.25 -1.58 -6.29
CA ALA A 44 -8.32 -1.53 -7.74
C ALA A 44 -8.51 -2.93 -8.39
N THR A 45 -7.78 -3.94 -7.89
CA THR A 45 -7.89 -5.32 -8.38
C THR A 45 -9.27 -5.93 -8.07
N GLN A 46 -9.80 -5.66 -6.89
CA GLN A 46 -11.09 -6.16 -6.42
C GLN A 46 -12.24 -5.48 -7.17
N LEU A 47 -12.12 -4.18 -7.43
CA LEU A 47 -13.07 -3.42 -8.23
C LEU A 47 -13.12 -3.94 -9.66
N SER A 48 -11.97 -4.26 -10.26
CA SER A 48 -11.93 -4.86 -11.59
C SER A 48 -12.67 -6.20 -11.63
N GLN A 49 -12.45 -7.07 -10.65
CA GLN A 49 -13.15 -8.37 -10.57
C GLN A 49 -14.66 -8.19 -10.40
N LEU A 50 -15.08 -7.22 -9.57
CA LEU A 50 -16.50 -6.88 -9.40
C LEU A 50 -17.14 -6.35 -10.69
N GLN A 51 -16.43 -5.52 -11.44
CA GLN A 51 -16.89 -5.01 -12.74
C GLN A 51 -17.03 -6.13 -13.78
N GLU A 52 -16.11 -7.09 -13.81
CA GLU A 52 -16.21 -8.28 -14.67
C GLU A 52 -17.44 -9.13 -14.36
N MET A 53 -17.89 -9.12 -13.09
CA MET A 53 -19.12 -9.79 -12.65
C MET A 53 -20.40 -8.97 -12.89
N GLY A 54 -20.28 -7.70 -13.29
CA GLY A 54 -21.40 -6.80 -13.56
C GLY A 54 -21.66 -5.73 -12.48
N PHE A 55 -20.81 -5.62 -11.47
CA PHE A 55 -20.89 -4.57 -10.44
C PHE A 55 -20.01 -3.38 -10.81
N PHE A 56 -20.60 -2.38 -11.47
CA PHE A 56 -19.90 -1.18 -11.94
C PHE A 56 -19.88 -0.04 -10.91
N ASP A 57 -20.67 -0.14 -9.84
CA ASP A 57 -20.74 0.87 -8.79
C ASP A 57 -19.52 0.83 -7.87
N THR A 58 -18.48 1.58 -8.22
CA THR A 58 -17.24 1.71 -7.44
C THR A 58 -17.50 2.06 -5.98
N GLN A 59 -18.45 2.94 -5.69
CA GLN A 59 -18.77 3.34 -4.31
C GLN A 59 -19.40 2.19 -3.50
N GLU A 60 -20.37 1.46 -4.06
CA GLU A 60 -20.98 0.30 -3.40
C GLU A 60 -19.95 -0.82 -3.24
N ASN A 61 -19.16 -1.07 -4.28
CA ASN A 61 -18.08 -2.05 -4.25
C ASN A 61 -17.06 -1.72 -3.15
N ILE A 62 -16.65 -0.45 -3.01
CA ILE A 62 -15.76 -0.01 -1.93
C ILE A 62 -16.43 -0.23 -0.57
N ARG A 63 -17.69 0.14 -0.39
CA ARG A 63 -18.40 -0.08 0.89
C ARG A 63 -18.46 -1.57 1.24
N ALA A 64 -18.72 -2.43 0.26
CA ALA A 64 -18.74 -3.87 0.42
C ALA A 64 -17.35 -4.43 0.76
N LEU A 65 -16.32 -4.05 0.00
CA LEU A 65 -14.93 -4.46 0.23
C LEU A 65 -14.40 -3.97 1.56
N ARG A 66 -14.76 -2.76 1.98
CA ARG A 66 -14.36 -2.19 3.27
C ARG A 66 -15.07 -2.89 4.43
N ALA A 67 -16.31 -3.33 4.25
CA ALA A 67 -17.04 -4.16 5.22
C ALA A 67 -16.47 -5.60 5.31
N THR A 68 -15.92 -6.12 4.21
CA THR A 68 -15.39 -7.49 4.12
C THR A 68 -13.86 -7.55 4.24
N SER A 69 -13.22 -6.43 4.60
CA SER A 69 -11.76 -6.30 4.73
C SER A 69 -10.97 -6.69 3.48
N GLY A 70 -11.49 -6.38 2.29
CA GLY A 70 -10.85 -6.62 1.00
C GLY A 70 -11.18 -7.99 0.37
N ASN A 71 -12.15 -8.72 0.92
CA ASN A 71 -12.60 -9.99 0.36
C ASN A 71 -13.66 -9.77 -0.73
N VAL A 72 -13.31 -10.08 -1.98
CA VAL A 72 -14.18 -9.93 -3.16
C VAL A 72 -15.41 -10.83 -3.06
N HIS A 73 -15.26 -12.09 -2.66
CA HIS A 73 -16.36 -13.05 -2.62
C HIS A 73 -17.43 -12.60 -1.61
N ALA A 74 -17.01 -12.24 -0.40
CA ALA A 74 -17.91 -11.71 0.62
C ALA A 74 -18.50 -10.35 0.22
N ALA A 75 -17.76 -9.53 -0.54
CA ALA A 75 -18.25 -8.25 -1.03
C ALA A 75 -19.36 -8.45 -2.07
N VAL A 76 -19.20 -9.42 -2.98
CA VAL A 76 -20.26 -9.83 -3.91
C VAL A 76 -21.50 -10.31 -3.18
N GLU A 77 -21.36 -11.19 -2.19
CA GLU A 77 -22.49 -11.67 -1.39
C GLU A 77 -23.23 -10.52 -0.71
N ARG A 78 -22.49 -9.50 -0.25
CA ARG A 78 -23.06 -8.28 0.34
C ARG A 78 -23.76 -7.39 -0.69
N LEU A 79 -23.20 -7.23 -1.89
CA LEU A 79 -23.80 -6.46 -2.98
C LEU A 79 -25.07 -7.14 -3.52
N LEU A 80 -25.07 -8.48 -3.59
CA LEU A 80 -26.24 -9.28 -3.97
C LEU A 80 -27.31 -9.32 -2.86
N GLY A 81 -26.88 -9.37 -1.60
CA GLY A 81 -27.76 -9.52 -0.44
C GLY A 81 -28.26 -8.21 0.17
N ASN A 82 -27.70 -7.05 -0.20
CA ASN A 82 -28.04 -5.77 0.41
C ASN A 82 -28.13 -4.62 -0.61
N PRO A 83 -29.11 -4.60 -1.52
CA PRO A 83 -29.29 -3.53 -2.51
C PRO A 83 -29.89 -2.22 -1.96
N GLY A 84 -29.83 -1.91 -0.66
CA GLY A 84 -30.28 -0.59 -0.21
C GLY A 84 -30.52 -0.38 1.28
N GLN A 85 -29.47 0.00 2.02
CA GLN A 85 -29.65 0.78 3.24
C GLN A 85 -28.79 2.05 3.23
#